data_AF-A0A1J0P8I5-F1
#
_entry.id   AF-A0A1J0P8I5-F1
#
_cell.length_a   1.000
_cell.length_b   1.000
_cell.length_c   1.000
_cell.angle_alpha   90.00
_cell.angle_beta   90.00
_cell.angle_gamma   90.00
#
_symmetry.space_group_name_H-M   'P 1'
#
loop_
_entity.id
_entity.type
_entity.pdbx_description
1 polymer ?
#
loop_
_entity_poly.entity_id
_entity_poly.type
_entity_poly.pdbx_seq_one_letter_code
_entity_poly.pdbx_strand_id
1 'polypeptide(L)'
;MTERPVAIPPALLGALAAAALSTVALRAAPARAGLLGPVLQLMRPQLERRLSEICLDAAAGNQAALEEILRGPCRQVAGSASQCLIKEAESSGRSLGVMTEMLAGRLGDDIEVVIKRCAARLLGLPSDTLKDVPLQKLQKRFRIPSG
;
A
#
# COMPACT_ATOMS: atom_id res chain seq x y z
N MET A 1 63.45 29.57 15.75
CA MET A 1 63.49 29.25 14.30
C MET A 1 62.48 28.13 14.10
N THR A 2 61.35 28.21 13.39
CA THR A 2 60.64 29.25 12.62
C THR A 2 59.30 28.58 12.26
N GLU A 3 58.19 28.97 12.89
CA GLU A 3 56.84 28.53 12.45
C GLU A 3 56.43 29.40 11.26
N ARG A 4 56.27 28.80 10.07
CA ARG A 4 55.70 29.46 8.89
C ARG A 4 54.25 28.99 8.75
N PRO A 5 53.25 29.88 8.70
CA PRO A 5 51.90 29.50 8.34
C PRO A 5 51.86 29.15 6.85
N VAL A 6 51.37 27.94 6.53
CA VAL A 6 51.10 27.50 5.16
C VAL A 6 49.80 28.15 4.70
N ALA A 7 49.90 29.07 3.75
CA ALA A 7 48.77 29.62 3.01
C ALA A 7 48.21 28.54 2.07
N ILE A 8 46.98 28.11 2.30
CA ILE A 8 46.26 27.16 1.45
C ILE A 8 45.58 27.97 0.32
N PRO A 9 45.90 27.72 -0.97
CA PRO A 9 45.33 28.46 -2.08
C PRO A 9 43.84 28.10 -2.28
N PRO A 10 42.97 29.09 -2.63
CA PRO A 10 41.51 28.89 -2.77
C PRO A 10 41.10 28.03 -3.98
N ALA A 11 42.05 27.52 -4.77
CA ALA A 11 41.78 26.73 -5.97
C ALA A 11 41.40 25.26 -5.70
N LEU A 12 41.59 24.75 -4.47
CA LEU A 12 41.21 23.37 -4.12
C LEU A 12 39.76 23.20 -3.64
N LEU A 13 39.01 24.30 -3.42
CA LEU A 13 37.59 24.21 -3.06
C LEU A 13 36.66 23.89 -4.24
N GLY A 14 37.15 24.00 -5.50
CA GLY A 14 36.32 23.83 -6.69
C GLY A 14 36.10 22.37 -7.14
N ALA A 15 36.94 21.43 -6.73
CA ALA A 15 36.97 20.08 -7.33
C ALA A 15 36.09 19.03 -6.61
N LEU A 16 35.60 19.31 -5.40
CA LEU A 16 34.75 18.37 -4.65
C LEU A 16 33.24 18.60 -4.83
N ALA A 17 32.83 19.71 -5.45
CA ALA A 17 31.41 20.00 -5.71
C ALA A 17 30.84 19.23 -6.92
N ALA A 18 31.67 18.55 -7.71
CA ALA A 18 31.24 17.83 -8.92
C ALA A 18 30.75 16.39 -8.66
N ALA A 19 30.92 15.85 -7.45
CA ALA A 19 30.54 14.47 -7.14
C ALA A 19 29.11 14.29 -6.60
N ALA A 20 28.36 15.37 -6.37
CA ALA A 20 27.06 15.32 -5.69
C ALA A 20 25.83 15.24 -6.61
N LEU A 21 25.99 15.20 -7.95
CA LEU A 21 24.85 15.25 -8.89
C LEU A 21 24.39 13.90 -9.47
N SER A 22 24.96 12.76 -9.07
CA SER A 22 24.76 11.51 -9.83
C SER A 22 23.81 10.45 -9.22
N THR A 23 22.98 10.75 -8.22
CA THR A 23 22.07 9.71 -7.66
C THR A 23 20.64 10.17 -7.38
N VAL A 24 20.06 11.02 -8.21
CA VAL A 24 18.59 11.03 -8.39
C VAL A 24 18.27 10.26 -9.65
N ALA A 25 18.59 8.95 -9.63
CA ALA A 25 17.88 8.01 -10.46
C ALA A 25 16.46 7.93 -9.89
N LEU A 26 15.60 8.84 -10.38
CA LEU A 26 14.17 8.78 -10.22
C LEU A 26 13.74 7.39 -10.72
N ARG A 27 13.65 6.42 -9.80
CA ARG A 27 12.95 5.15 -10.02
C ARG A 27 11.47 5.49 -10.16
N ALA A 28 11.09 6.07 -11.29
CA ALA A 28 9.77 5.85 -11.83
C ALA A 28 9.69 4.34 -12.04
N ALA A 29 9.06 3.64 -11.09
CA ALA A 29 8.63 2.28 -11.35
C ALA A 29 7.89 2.33 -12.70
N PRO A 30 8.24 1.46 -13.67
CA PRO A 30 7.47 1.42 -14.90
C PRO A 30 6.03 1.23 -14.46
N ALA A 31 5.18 2.20 -14.80
CA ALA A 31 3.75 2.07 -14.64
C ALA A 31 3.33 0.96 -15.60
N ARG A 32 3.51 -0.29 -15.16
CA ARG A 32 2.78 -1.43 -15.69
C ARG A 32 1.34 -1.18 -15.27
N ALA A 33 0.69 -0.26 -15.97
CA ALA A 33 -0.75 -0.20 -15.99
C ALA A 33 -1.16 -1.55 -16.54
N GLY A 34 -1.51 -2.47 -15.65
CA GLY A 34 -2.12 -3.71 -16.06
C GLY A 34 -3.30 -3.34 -16.95
N LEU A 35 -3.48 -4.04 -18.06
CA LEU A 35 -4.53 -3.76 -19.05
C LEU A 35 -5.95 -3.66 -18.43
N LEU A 36 -6.08 -4.16 -17.20
CA LEU A 36 -7.30 -4.23 -16.40
C LEU A 36 -7.47 -3.09 -15.37
N GLY A 37 -6.49 -2.20 -15.22
CA GLY A 37 -6.56 -1.09 -14.26
C GLY A 37 -7.84 -0.23 -14.37
N PRO A 38 -8.25 0.19 -15.59
CA PRO A 38 -9.50 0.92 -15.77
C PRO A 38 -10.74 0.15 -15.28
N VAL A 39 -10.76 -1.18 -15.44
CA VAL A 39 -11.87 -2.03 -14.98
C VAL A 39 -11.90 -2.08 -13.45
N LEU A 40 -10.74 -2.25 -12.81
CA LEU A 40 -10.62 -2.23 -11.35
C LEU A 40 -11.05 -0.88 -10.76
N GLN A 41 -10.72 0.23 -11.43
CA GLN A 41 -11.18 1.57 -11.02
C GLN A 41 -12.70 1.72 -11.12
N LEU A 42 -13.34 1.13 -12.14
CA LEU A 42 -14.79 1.13 -12.26
C LEU A 42 -15.47 0.37 -11.11
N MET A 43 -14.82 -0.67 -10.59
CA MET A 43 -15.31 -1.45 -9.46
C MET A 43 -15.05 -0.79 -8.10
N ARG A 44 -14.21 0.25 -8.04
CA ARG A 44 -13.79 0.90 -6.79
C ARG A 44 -14.96 1.30 -5.86
N PRO A 45 -16.07 1.91 -6.34
CA PRO A 45 -17.17 2.29 -5.45
C PRO A 45 -17.83 1.07 -4.77
N GLN A 46 -17.91 -0.06 -5.47
CA GLN A 46 -18.44 -1.30 -4.91
C GLN A 46 -17.50 -1.86 -3.84
N LEU A 47 -16.19 -1.82 -4.09
CA LEU A 47 -15.17 -2.24 -3.15
C LEU A 47 -15.17 -1.36 -1.88
N GLU A 48 -15.25 -0.04 -2.02
CA GLU A 48 -15.33 0.90 -0.89
C GLU A 48 -16.57 0.64 -0.03
N ARG A 49 -17.73 0.40 -0.65
CA ARG A 49 -18.94 0.07 0.08
C ARG A 49 -18.76 -1.21 0.92
N ARG A 50 -18.25 -2.28 0.31
CA ARG A 50 -18.01 -3.56 0.99
C ARG A 50 -17.00 -3.43 2.13
N LEU A 51 -15.89 -2.73 1.91
CA LEU A 51 -14.88 -2.50 2.94
C LEU A 51 -15.43 -1.65 4.10
N SER A 52 -16.29 -0.68 3.80
CA SER A 52 -16.95 0.13 4.84
C SER A 52 -17.93 -0.70 5.66
N GLU A 53 -18.69 -1.60 5.03
CA GLU A 53 -19.59 -2.55 5.72
C GLU A 53 -18.79 -3.46 6.66
N ILE A 54 -17.73 -4.10 6.15
CA ILE A 54 -16.85 -4.96 6.97
C ILE A 54 -16.22 -4.20 8.14
N CYS A 55 -15.79 -2.95 7.91
CA CYS A 55 -15.25 -2.10 8.97
C CYS A 55 -16.29 -1.83 10.06
N LEU A 56 -17.52 -1.51 9.68
CA LEU A 56 -18.61 -1.27 10.64
C LEU A 56 -18.95 -2.54 11.41
N ASP A 57 -19.08 -3.67 10.73
CA ASP A 57 -19.37 -4.96 11.38
C ASP A 57 -18.28 -5.34 12.39
N ALA A 58 -17.01 -5.18 12.01
CA ALA A 58 -15.87 -5.51 12.85
C ALA A 58 -15.70 -4.55 14.04
N ALA A 59 -15.99 -3.25 13.85
CA ALA A 59 -15.72 -2.23 14.86
C ALA A 59 -16.92 -1.93 15.77
N ALA A 60 -18.14 -1.92 15.23
CA ALA A 60 -19.36 -1.60 15.98
C ALA A 60 -20.03 -2.81 16.62
N GLY A 61 -19.77 -4.03 16.11
CA GLY A 61 -20.27 -5.27 16.71
C GLY A 61 -21.78 -5.27 16.95
N ASN A 62 -22.56 -4.71 15.99
CA ASN A 62 -24.02 -4.61 16.01
C ASN A 62 -24.63 -3.53 16.94
N GLN A 63 -23.85 -2.52 17.34
CA GLN A 63 -24.34 -1.39 18.13
C GLN A 63 -24.69 -0.20 17.22
N ALA A 64 -25.98 0.03 16.97
CA ALA A 64 -26.46 1.08 16.05
C ALA A 64 -25.94 2.50 16.37
N ALA A 65 -25.83 2.85 17.67
CA ALA A 65 -25.28 4.14 18.08
C ALA A 65 -23.79 4.29 17.71
N LEU A 66 -23.04 3.20 17.78
CA LEU A 66 -21.62 3.17 17.42
C LEU A 66 -21.43 3.12 15.91
N GLU A 67 -22.30 2.42 15.18
CA GLU A 67 -22.31 2.41 13.70
C GLU A 67 -22.47 3.82 13.12
N GLU A 68 -23.35 4.64 13.69
CA GLU A 68 -23.56 6.02 13.23
C GLU A 68 -22.28 6.85 13.37
N ILE A 69 -21.61 6.73 14.52
CA ILE A 69 -20.35 7.43 14.82
C ILE A 69 -19.22 6.95 13.89
N LEU A 70 -19.15 5.64 13.64
CA LEU A 70 -18.08 5.03 12.86
C LEU A 70 -18.30 5.09 11.34
N ARG A 71 -19.48 5.49 10.85
CA ARG A 71 -19.78 5.52 9.41
C ARG A 71 -18.83 6.41 8.62
N GLY A 72 -18.49 7.59 9.14
CA GLY A 72 -17.50 8.49 8.53
C GLY A 72 -16.10 7.86 8.49
N PRO A 73 -15.53 7.48 9.65
CA PRO A 73 -14.23 6.81 9.73
C PRO A 73 -14.11 5.55 8.86
N CYS A 74 -15.12 4.67 8.86
CA CYS A 74 -15.11 3.45 8.06
C CYS A 74 -15.15 3.72 6.55
N ARG A 75 -15.86 4.76 6.10
CA ARG A 75 -15.78 5.21 4.70
C ARG A 75 -14.38 5.71 4.33
N GLN A 76 -13.72 6.43 5.23
CA GLN A 76 -12.35 6.93 4.99
C GLN A 76 -11.34 5.78 4.90
N VAL A 77 -11.42 4.81 5.81
CA VAL A 77 -10.59 3.59 5.78
C VAL A 77 -10.86 2.78 4.52
N ALA A 78 -12.13 2.62 4.14
CA ALA A 78 -12.50 1.91 2.92
C ALA A 78 -11.93 2.59 1.66
N GLY A 79 -11.93 3.93 1.61
CA GLY A 79 -11.36 4.70 0.50
C GLY A 79 -9.85 4.53 0.35
N SER A 80 -9.10 4.55 1.45
CA SER A 80 -7.64 4.34 1.40
C SER A 80 -7.29 2.89 1.09
N ALA A 81 -8.04 1.94 1.66
CA ALA A 81 -7.86 0.52 1.43
C ALA A 81 -8.17 0.13 -0.02
N SER A 82 -9.30 0.57 -0.58
CA SER A 82 -9.68 0.31 -1.98
C SER A 82 -8.63 0.82 -2.96
N GLN A 83 -8.12 2.05 -2.74
CA GLN A 83 -7.09 2.64 -3.57
C GLN A 83 -5.78 1.87 -3.48
N CYS A 84 -5.40 1.42 -2.29
CA CYS A 84 -4.21 0.59 -2.13
C CYS A 84 -4.35 -0.72 -2.90
N LEU A 85 -5.47 -1.44 -2.73
CA LEU A 85 -5.69 -2.75 -3.32
C LEU A 85 -5.60 -2.69 -4.85
N ILE A 86 -6.25 -1.70 -5.47
CA ILE A 86 -6.21 -1.49 -6.92
C ILE A 86 -4.78 -1.18 -7.38
N LYS A 87 -4.11 -0.20 -6.75
CA LYS A 87 -2.73 0.18 -7.12
C LYS A 87 -1.75 -0.98 -6.95
N GLU A 88 -1.93 -1.81 -5.93
CA GLU A 88 -1.05 -2.94 -5.70
C GLU A 88 -1.25 -4.04 -6.73
N ALA A 89 -2.51 -4.39 -7.02
CA ALA A 89 -2.82 -5.36 -8.06
C ALA A 89 -2.26 -4.92 -9.43
N GLU A 90 -2.34 -3.63 -9.76
CA GLU A 90 -1.75 -3.07 -10.97
C GLU A 90 -0.21 -3.14 -10.95
N SER A 91 0.41 -2.54 -9.92
CA SER A 91 1.87 -2.40 -9.86
C SER A 91 2.63 -3.74 -9.73
N SER A 92 2.00 -4.74 -9.12
CA SER A 92 2.54 -6.11 -9.00
C SER A 92 2.27 -6.99 -10.23
N GLY A 93 1.48 -6.52 -11.20
CA GLY A 93 1.07 -7.31 -12.36
C GLY A 93 0.09 -8.43 -12.04
N ARG A 94 -0.56 -8.39 -10.87
CA ARG A 94 -1.49 -9.42 -10.37
C ARG A 94 -2.95 -9.13 -10.66
N SER A 95 -3.26 -8.04 -11.37
CA SER A 95 -4.64 -7.61 -11.64
C SER A 95 -5.52 -8.69 -12.29
N LEU A 96 -4.98 -9.45 -13.26
CA LEU A 96 -5.72 -10.54 -13.90
C LEU A 96 -6.01 -11.68 -12.92
N GLY A 97 -5.00 -12.10 -12.16
CA GLY A 97 -5.14 -13.14 -11.13
C GLY A 97 -6.20 -12.76 -10.08
N VAL A 98 -6.08 -11.56 -9.53
CA VAL A 98 -7.07 -10.97 -8.59
C VAL A 98 -8.48 -11.02 -9.17
N MET A 99 -8.67 -10.58 -10.42
CA MET A 99 -9.99 -10.61 -11.05
C MET A 99 -10.52 -12.03 -11.22
N THR A 100 -9.69 -12.98 -11.68
CA THR A 100 -10.12 -14.37 -11.86
C THR A 100 -10.48 -15.06 -10.54
N GLU A 101 -9.74 -14.78 -9.47
CA GLU A 101 -10.02 -15.29 -8.13
C GLU A 101 -11.34 -14.70 -7.58
N MET A 102 -11.55 -13.39 -7.73
CA MET A 102 -12.81 -12.74 -7.36
C MET A 102 -14.01 -13.29 -8.12
N LEU A 103 -13.89 -13.47 -9.44
CA LEU A 103 -14.95 -14.04 -10.27
C LEU A 103 -15.27 -15.49 -9.90
N ALA A 104 -14.26 -16.24 -9.46
CA ALA A 104 -14.43 -17.58 -8.91
C ALA A 104 -14.91 -17.59 -7.44
N GLY A 105 -15.13 -16.42 -6.83
CA GLY A 105 -15.59 -16.29 -5.45
C GLY A 105 -14.60 -16.80 -4.41
N ARG A 106 -13.29 -16.79 -4.69
CA ARG A 106 -12.26 -17.30 -3.78
C ARG A 106 -11.19 -16.27 -3.47
N LEU A 107 -10.58 -16.41 -2.29
CA LEU A 107 -9.32 -15.77 -1.91
C LEU A 107 -8.17 -16.71 -2.29
N GLY A 108 -7.50 -16.43 -3.41
CA GLY A 108 -6.30 -17.17 -3.81
C GLY A 108 -5.02 -16.40 -3.55
N ASP A 109 -3.92 -16.90 -4.10
CA ASP A 109 -2.57 -16.40 -3.83
C ASP A 109 -2.38 -14.95 -4.30
N ASP A 110 -3.03 -14.56 -5.41
CA ASP A 110 -2.91 -13.21 -5.96
C ASP A 110 -3.58 -12.17 -5.05
N ILE A 111 -4.83 -12.42 -4.64
CA ILE A 111 -5.53 -11.54 -3.70
C ILE A 111 -4.81 -11.54 -2.35
N GLU A 112 -4.32 -12.69 -1.88
CA GLU A 112 -3.65 -12.80 -0.59
C GLU A 112 -2.41 -11.90 -0.51
N VAL A 113 -1.55 -11.94 -1.54
CA VAL A 113 -0.36 -11.09 -1.61
C VAL A 113 -0.74 -9.60 -1.64
N VAL A 114 -1.74 -9.23 -2.44
CA VAL A 114 -2.21 -7.85 -2.57
C VAL A 114 -2.74 -7.31 -1.24
N ILE A 115 -3.59 -8.07 -0.54
CA ILE A 115 -4.15 -7.68 0.76
C ILE A 115 -3.03 -7.49 1.80
N LYS A 116 -2.09 -8.43 1.90
CA LYS A 116 -0.97 -8.35 2.86
C LYS A 116 -0.10 -7.12 2.65
N ARG A 117 0.31 -6.87 1.41
CA ARG A 117 1.15 -5.71 1.07
C ARG A 117 0.42 -4.39 1.29
N CYS A 118 -0.89 -4.37 1.09
CA CYS A 118 -1.71 -3.21 1.43
C CYS A 118 -1.89 -3.00 2.93
N ALA A 119 -2.22 -4.04 3.68
CA ALA A 119 -2.32 -3.97 5.14
C ALA A 119 -1.00 -3.48 5.76
N ALA A 120 0.15 -3.99 5.29
CA ALA A 120 1.46 -3.53 5.74
C ALA A 120 1.64 -2.01 5.51
N ARG A 121 1.36 -1.51 4.30
CA ARG A 121 1.52 -0.08 3.98
C ARG A 121 0.56 0.83 4.73
N LEU A 122 -0.70 0.41 4.90
CA LEU A 122 -1.67 1.17 5.69
C LEU A 122 -1.26 1.28 7.16
N LEU A 123 -0.50 0.31 7.68
CA LEU A 123 0.09 0.32 9.02
C LEU A 123 1.46 1.01 9.08
N GLY A 124 1.95 1.58 7.98
CA GLY A 124 3.27 2.21 7.91
C GLY A 124 4.45 1.22 7.91
N LEU A 125 4.20 -0.04 7.58
CA LEU A 125 5.20 -1.11 7.55
C LEU A 125 5.73 -1.35 6.12
N PRO A 126 6.94 -1.90 5.96
CA PRO A 126 7.43 -2.38 4.67
C PRO A 126 6.48 -3.41 4.06
N SER A 127 6.24 -3.34 2.75
CA SER A 127 5.21 -4.15 2.04
C SER A 127 5.35 -5.66 2.28
N ASP A 128 6.58 -6.16 2.40
CA ASP A 128 6.86 -7.59 2.55
C ASP A 128 6.81 -8.09 4.00
N THR A 129 6.51 -7.22 4.97
CA THR A 129 6.47 -7.57 6.40
C THR A 129 5.45 -8.67 6.71
N LEU A 130 4.33 -8.70 5.98
CA LEU A 130 3.25 -9.65 6.22
C LEU A 130 3.32 -10.91 5.33
N LYS A 131 4.38 -11.08 4.52
CA LYS A 131 4.47 -12.16 3.52
C LYS A 131 4.27 -13.55 4.14
N ASP A 132 4.89 -13.80 5.29
CA ASP A 132 4.90 -15.11 5.98
C ASP A 132 3.72 -15.27 6.97
N VAL A 133 2.82 -14.29 7.04
CA VAL A 133 1.66 -14.31 7.94
C VAL A 133 0.44 -14.85 7.19
N PRO A 134 -0.12 -16.02 7.51
CA PRO A 134 -1.31 -16.53 6.82
C PRO A 134 -2.52 -15.63 7.04
N LEU A 135 -3.30 -15.33 5.99
CA LEU A 135 -4.49 -14.48 6.13
C LEU A 135 -5.50 -15.04 7.12
N GLN A 136 -5.63 -16.36 7.25
CA GLN A 136 -6.56 -16.99 8.17
C GLN A 136 -6.22 -16.65 9.64
N LYS A 137 -4.94 -16.43 9.96
CA LYS A 137 -4.53 -15.97 11.30
C LYS A 137 -4.95 -14.52 11.54
N LEU A 138 -4.87 -13.66 10.53
CA LEU A 138 -5.31 -12.27 10.61
C LEU A 138 -6.84 -12.19 10.74
N GLN A 139 -7.58 -12.91 9.91
CA GLN A 139 -9.05 -12.96 9.95
C GLN A 139 -9.57 -13.40 11.32
N LYS A 140 -9.02 -14.49 11.89
CA LYS A 140 -9.38 -14.96 13.23
C LYS A 140 -9.11 -13.91 14.31
N ARG A 141 -8.01 -13.17 14.21
CA ARG A 141 -7.63 -12.18 15.23
C ARG A 141 -8.47 -10.91 15.15
N PHE A 142 -8.82 -10.47 13.94
CA PHE A 142 -9.58 -9.25 13.70
C PHE A 142 -11.10 -9.48 13.55
N ARG A 143 -11.58 -10.73 13.70
CA ARG A 143 -12.98 -11.12 13.52
C ARG A 143 -13.56 -10.63 12.19
N ILE A 144 -12.76 -10.69 11.13
CA ILE A 144 -13.20 -10.32 9.78
C ILE A 144 -14.11 -11.44 9.27
N PRO A 145 -15.31 -11.14 8.74
CA PRO A 145 -16.18 -12.15 8.13
C PRO A 145 -15.45 -12.88 7.01
N SER A 146 -15.32 -14.19 7.14
CA SER A 146 -14.90 -15.07 6.05
C SER A 146 -16.13 -15.37 5.22
N GLY A 147 -16.37 -14.54 4.20
CA GLY A 147 -17.39 -14.77 3.18
C GLY A 147 -17.18 -16.08 2.43
#